data_AF-A0A8K0FXH0-F1
#
_entry.id   AF-A0A8K0FXH0-F1
#
_cell.length_a   1.000
_cell.length_b   1.000
_cell.length_c   1.000
_cell.angle_alpha   90.00
_cell.angle_beta   90.00
_cell.angle_gamma   90.00
#
_symmetry.space_group_name_H-M   'P 1'
#
loop_
_entity.id
_entity.type
_entity.pdbx_description
1 polymer ?
#
loop_
_entity_poly.entity_id
_entity_poly.type
_entity_poly.pdbx_seq_one_letter_code
_entity_poly.pdbx_strand_id
1 'polypeptide(L)'
;MSDLSGLITNKSAIELACRLPENTQEKVIALATEAAINDVQSGDVNKVKRYSESLKLNIEQLLDLIGLYISVIRVFMESDAKQFRETMTAVGFNEEFIENFPLKHKNNPRPKCTSPTKNYC
;
A
#
# COMPACT_ATOMS: atom_id res chain seq x y z
N MET A 1 19.67 2.60 -12.26
CA MET A 1 19.57 2.77 -10.80
C MET A 1 18.43 3.74 -10.58
N SER A 2 17.25 3.23 -10.23
CA SER A 2 16.09 4.07 -9.95
C SER A 2 16.36 4.81 -8.65
N ASP A 3 16.32 6.13 -8.72
CA ASP A 3 16.63 7.02 -7.61
C ASP A 3 15.53 6.87 -6.54
N LEU A 4 15.86 6.24 -5.42
CA LEU A 4 14.93 6.03 -4.29
C LEU A 4 14.69 7.32 -3.48
N SER A 5 15.29 8.44 -3.89
CA SER A 5 15.28 9.71 -3.16
C SER A 5 13.90 10.36 -2.99
N GLY A 6 12.88 9.91 -3.73
CA GLY A 6 11.50 10.39 -3.60
C GLY A 6 10.63 9.63 -2.60
N LEU A 7 11.11 8.52 -2.04
CA LEU A 7 10.31 7.68 -1.14
C LEU A 7 10.46 8.13 0.31
N ILE A 8 9.36 8.57 0.91
CA ILE A 8 9.31 8.85 2.36
C ILE A 8 9.53 7.53 3.10
N THR A 9 10.75 7.33 3.60
CA THR A 9 11.17 6.10 4.29
C THR A 9 11.05 6.26 5.80
N ASN A 10 9.81 6.31 6.27
CA ASN A 10 9.53 6.24 7.71
C ASN A 10 9.43 4.77 8.15
N LYS A 11 10.50 4.25 8.76
CA LYS A 11 10.59 2.84 9.20
C LYS A 11 9.43 2.43 10.12
N SER A 12 9.00 3.31 11.03
CA SER A 12 7.89 2.98 11.94
C SER A 12 6.56 2.90 11.19
N ALA A 13 6.37 3.74 10.16
CA ALA A 13 5.20 3.68 9.29
C ALA A 13 5.20 2.42 8.41
N ILE A 14 6.38 1.99 7.91
CA ILE A 14 6.54 0.73 7.16
C ILE A 14 6.20 -0.47 8.05
N GLU A 15 6.75 -0.52 9.26
CA GLU A 15 6.42 -1.57 10.23
C GLU A 15 4.93 -1.59 10.57
N LEU A 16 4.32 -0.42 10.73
CA LEU A 16 2.90 -0.30 10.99
C LEU A 16 2.08 -0.82 9.82
N ALA A 17 2.39 -0.39 8.58
CA ALA A 17 1.71 -0.83 7.37
C ALA A 17 1.77 -2.36 7.20
N CYS A 18 2.92 -2.98 7.50
CA CYS A 18 3.11 -4.43 7.44
C CYS A 18 2.31 -5.21 8.49
N ARG A 19 1.82 -4.56 9.56
CA ARG A 19 1.03 -5.18 10.64
C ARG A 19 -0.46 -4.93 10.52
N LEU A 20 -0.89 -4.04 9.63
CA LEU A 20 -2.30 -3.71 9.46
C LEU A 20 -3.04 -4.86 8.75
N PRO A 21 -4.23 -5.26 9.23
CA PRO A 21 -5.04 -6.24 8.51
C PRO A 21 -5.50 -5.70 7.14
N GLU A 22 -5.72 -6.58 6.18
CA GLU A 22 -6.04 -6.26 4.78
C GLU A 22 -7.21 -5.25 4.66
N ASN A 23 -8.29 -5.46 5.41
CA ASN A 23 -9.45 -4.57 5.46
C ASN A 23 -9.14 -3.13 5.91
N THR A 24 -8.02 -2.95 6.61
CA THR A 24 -7.54 -1.67 7.11
C THR A 24 -6.60 -1.04 6.09
N GLN A 25 -5.76 -1.85 5.44
CA GLN A 25 -4.93 -1.40 4.33
C GLN A 25 -5.77 -0.82 3.18
N GLU A 26 -6.88 -1.48 2.82
CA GLU A 26 -7.82 -0.98 1.80
C GLU A 26 -8.38 0.42 2.15
N LYS A 27 -8.75 0.63 3.42
CA LYS A 27 -9.28 1.92 3.89
C LYS A 27 -8.21 3.01 3.88
N VAL A 28 -6.99 2.69 4.29
CA VAL A 28 -5.87 3.63 4.25
C VAL A 28 -5.50 3.98 2.81
N ILE A 29 -5.56 3.02 1.88
CA ILE A 29 -5.36 3.26 0.45
C ILE A 29 -6.47 4.12 -0.15
N ALA A 30 -7.73 3.89 0.21
CA ALA A 30 -8.84 4.73 -0.22
C ALA A 30 -8.64 6.18 0.23
N LEU A 31 -8.23 6.37 1.49
CA LEU A 31 -7.88 7.69 2.02
C LEU A 31 -6.68 8.33 1.34
N ALA A 32 -5.61 7.57 1.12
CA ALA A 32 -4.40 8.04 0.44
C ALA A 32 -4.71 8.45 -1.00
N THR A 33 -5.53 7.68 -1.70
CA THR A 33 -5.97 7.96 -3.07
C THR A 33 -6.86 9.20 -3.10
N GLU A 34 -7.81 9.32 -2.17
CA GLU A 34 -8.65 10.50 -2.05
C GLU A 34 -7.83 11.77 -1.75
N ALA A 35 -6.86 11.68 -0.83
CA ALA A 35 -5.97 12.78 -0.48
C ALA A 35 -4.99 13.15 -1.61
N ALA A 36 -4.62 12.20 -2.47
CA ALA A 36 -3.76 12.44 -3.62
C ALA A 36 -4.53 13.06 -4.82
N ILE A 37 -5.82 12.74 -4.97
CA ILE A 37 -6.67 13.23 -6.06
C ILE A 37 -7.30 14.58 -5.72
N ASN A 38 -7.90 14.66 -4.54
CA ASN A 38 -8.45 15.90 -4.03
C ASN A 38 -7.32 16.54 -3.24
N ASP A 39 -6.66 17.53 -3.86
CA ASP A 39 -5.77 18.43 -3.14
C ASP A 39 -6.52 18.86 -1.88
N VAL A 40 -6.10 18.37 -0.71
CA VAL A 40 -6.80 18.56 0.58
C VAL A 40 -6.58 20.01 1.03
N GLN A 41 -6.96 20.96 0.18
CA GLN A 41 -7.06 22.38 0.48
C GLN A 41 -8.24 22.63 1.40
N SER A 42 -9.20 21.71 1.49
CA SER A 42 -10.24 21.70 2.52
C SER A 42 -9.92 20.63 3.56
N GLY A 43 -9.20 21.05 4.61
CA GLY A 43 -8.91 20.25 5.79
C GLY A 43 -10.17 19.72 6.49
N ASP A 44 -10.69 18.58 6.03
CA ASP A 44 -11.60 17.78 6.83
C ASP A 44 -10.80 16.99 7.87
N VAL A 45 -10.15 17.75 8.77
CA VAL A 45 -9.43 17.25 9.94
C VAL A 45 -10.34 16.33 10.76
N ASN A 46 -11.67 16.56 10.73
CA ASN A 46 -12.64 15.71 11.38
C ASN A 46 -12.74 14.33 10.72
N LYS A 47 -12.61 14.22 9.39
CA LYS A 47 -12.52 12.94 8.71
C LYS A 47 -11.27 12.18 9.10
N VAL A 48 -10.09 12.82 9.05
CA VAL A 48 -8.82 12.20 9.48
C VAL A 48 -8.91 11.73 10.94
N LYS A 49 -9.49 12.55 11.83
CA LYS A 49 -9.69 12.22 13.24
C LYS A 49 -10.65 11.05 13.45
N ARG A 50 -11.78 11.00 12.74
CA ARG A 50 -12.72 9.85 12.80
C ARG A 50 -12.05 8.57 12.33
N TYR A 51 -11.21 8.64 11.30
CA TYR A 51 -10.45 7.50 10.83
C TYR A 51 -9.38 7.07 11.84
N SER A 52 -8.64 8.01 12.43
CA SER A 52 -7.64 7.69 13.44
C SER A 52 -8.29 6.99 14.65
N GLU A 53 -9.45 7.47 15.10
CA GLU A 53 -10.26 6.84 16.15
C GLU A 53 -10.75 5.44 15.76
N SER A 54 -11.25 5.27 14.52
CA SER A 54 -11.73 3.97 14.04
C SER A 54 -10.63 2.91 13.93
N LEU A 55 -9.41 3.34 13.61
CA LEU A 55 -8.24 2.48 13.45
C LEU A 55 -7.44 2.35 14.75
N LYS A 56 -7.84 3.06 15.82
CA LYS A 56 -7.09 3.17 17.08
C LYS A 56 -5.64 3.61 16.87
N LEU A 57 -5.42 4.46 15.87
CA LEU A 57 -4.13 5.09 15.58
C LEU A 57 -4.15 6.52 16.08
N ASN A 58 -2.99 7.05 16.46
CA ASN A 58 -2.89 8.49 16.64
C ASN A 58 -2.91 9.19 15.26
N ILE A 59 -3.25 10.48 15.24
CA ILE A 59 -3.39 11.23 13.99
C ILE A 59 -2.05 11.29 13.23
N GLU A 60 -0.93 11.43 13.94
CA GLU A 60 0.41 11.48 13.34
C GLU A 60 0.76 10.18 12.59
N GLN A 61 0.51 9.02 13.19
CA GLN A 61 0.67 7.69 12.60
C GLN A 61 -0.23 7.52 11.37
N LEU A 62 -1.46 8.02 11.42
CA LEU A 62 -2.36 7.95 10.28
C LEU A 62 -1.86 8.83 9.13
N LEU A 63 -1.36 10.03 9.41
CA LEU A 63 -0.78 10.92 8.40
C LEU A 63 0.49 10.33 7.80
N ASP A 64 1.36 9.74 8.61
CA ASP A 64 2.55 9.02 8.17
C ASP A 64 2.18 7.84 7.25
N LEU A 65 1.17 7.06 7.63
CA LEU A 65 0.67 5.97 6.79
C LEU A 65 0.11 6.51 5.47
N ILE A 66 -0.70 7.56 5.49
CA ILE A 66 -1.25 8.16 4.27
C ILE A 66 -0.11 8.60 3.35
N GLY A 67 0.89 9.31 3.86
CA GLY A 67 2.05 9.74 3.08
C GLY A 67 2.86 8.56 2.51
N LEU A 68 3.03 7.50 3.30
CA LEU A 68 3.69 6.27 2.86
C LEU A 68 2.91 5.60 1.72
N TYR A 69 1.60 5.40 1.88
CA TYR A 69 0.77 4.76 0.87
C TYR A 69 0.67 5.59 -0.42
N ILE A 70 0.62 6.93 -0.34
CA ILE A 70 0.75 7.80 -1.52
C ILE A 70 2.07 7.52 -2.25
N SER A 71 3.17 7.41 -1.52
CA SER A 71 4.50 7.13 -2.08
C SER A 71 4.55 5.74 -2.74
N VAL A 72 3.96 4.72 -2.09
CA VAL A 72 3.85 3.35 -2.65
C VAL A 72 3.02 3.35 -3.93
N ILE A 73 1.90 4.08 -3.97
CA ILE A 73 1.05 4.21 -5.16
C ILE A 73 1.82 4.87 -6.31
N ARG A 74 2.60 5.93 -6.04
CA ARG A 74 3.43 6.57 -7.06
C ARG A 74 4.45 5.60 -7.65
N VAL A 75 5.19 4.88 -6.80
CA VAL A 75 6.12 3.84 -7.27
C VAL A 75 5.38 2.81 -8.11
N PHE A 76 4.22 2.34 -7.66
CA PHE A 76 3.42 1.38 -8.41
C PHE A 76 3.02 1.89 -9.81
N MET A 77 2.67 3.17 -9.95
CA MET A 77 2.30 3.78 -11.22
C MET A 77 3.50 3.99 -12.17
N GLU A 78 4.68 4.22 -11.61
CA GLU A 78 5.91 4.53 -12.37
C GLU A 78 6.76 3.28 -12.69
N SER A 79 6.41 2.11 -12.14
CA SER A 79 7.20 0.89 -12.24
C SER A 79 6.39 -0.30 -12.76
N ASP A 80 7.07 -1.28 -13.35
CA ASP A 80 6.46 -2.59 -13.63
C ASP A 80 6.41 -3.47 -12.38
N ALA A 81 5.74 -4.62 -12.46
CA ALA A 81 5.56 -5.52 -11.31
C ALA A 81 6.87 -5.99 -10.68
N LYS A 82 7.92 -6.20 -11.49
CA LYS A 82 9.23 -6.64 -11.01
C LYS A 82 9.92 -5.49 -10.27
N GLN A 83 9.96 -4.32 -10.89
CA GLN A 83 10.56 -3.11 -10.32
C GLN A 83 9.85 -2.67 -9.03
N PHE A 84 8.52 -2.75 -8.98
CA PHE A 84 7.74 -2.48 -7.78
C PHE A 84 8.18 -3.39 -6.62
N ARG A 85 8.23 -4.71 -6.87
CA ARG A 85 8.63 -5.69 -5.86
C ARG A 85 10.06 -5.44 -5.36
N GLU A 86 11.01 -5.25 -6.27
CA GLU A 86 12.41 -4.96 -5.92
C GLU A 86 12.50 -3.68 -5.08
N THR A 87 11.75 -2.63 -5.44
CA THR A 87 11.74 -1.35 -4.72
C THR A 87 11.14 -1.49 -3.32
N MET A 88 9.97 -2.14 -3.18
CA MET A 88 9.33 -2.34 -1.88
C MET A 88 10.19 -3.21 -0.95
N THR A 89 10.82 -4.25 -1.49
CA THR A 89 11.73 -5.12 -0.72
C THR A 89 12.96 -4.36 -0.26
N ALA A 90 13.58 -3.56 -1.13
CA ALA A 90 14.76 -2.75 -0.80
C ALA A 90 14.47 -1.71 0.31
N VAL A 91 13.22 -1.24 0.35
CA VAL A 91 12.75 -0.25 1.34
C VAL A 91 12.40 -0.91 2.69
N GLY A 92 12.17 -2.22 2.71
CA GLY A 92 11.91 -3.00 3.92
C GLY A 92 10.45 -3.38 4.15
N PHE A 93 9.59 -3.31 3.12
CA PHE A 93 8.26 -3.92 3.20
C PHE A 93 8.39 -5.45 3.19
N ASN A 94 7.51 -6.13 3.93
CA ASN A 94 7.47 -7.60 3.93
C ASN A 94 6.75 -8.15 2.69
N GLU A 95 7.00 -9.43 2.37
CA GLU A 95 6.38 -10.08 1.22
C GLU A 95 4.85 -10.12 1.32
N GLU A 96 4.30 -10.29 2.52
CA GLU A 96 2.86 -10.30 2.76
C GLU A 96 2.19 -8.99 2.33
N PHE A 97 2.79 -7.83 2.63
CA PHE A 97 2.29 -6.53 2.18
C PHE A 97 2.36 -6.41 0.66
N ILE A 98 3.47 -6.86 0.05
CA ILE A 98 3.68 -6.74 -1.39
C ILE A 98 2.67 -7.62 -2.16
N GLU A 99 2.44 -8.85 -1.71
CA GLU A 99 1.51 -9.79 -2.36
C GLU A 99 0.04 -9.37 -2.20
N ASN A 100 -0.30 -8.79 -1.06
CA ASN A 100 -1.66 -8.31 -0.75
C ASN A 100 -1.88 -6.85 -1.14
N PHE A 101 -0.92 -6.21 -1.82
CA PHE A 101 -1.12 -4.86 -2.30
C PHE A 101 -2.33 -4.83 -3.26
N PRO A 102 -3.35 -3.99 -3.01
CA PRO A 102 -4.63 -4.13 -3.69
C PRO A 102 -4.61 -3.65 -5.14
N LEU A 103 -3.58 -2.92 -5.56
CA LEU A 103 -3.38 -2.55 -6.97
C LEU A 103 -2.60 -3.65 -7.70
N LYS A 104 -3.03 -3.97 -8.93
CA LYS A 104 -2.42 -5.02 -9.76
C LYS A 104 -2.02 -4.47 -11.12
N HIS A 105 -0.77 -4.68 -11.52
CA HIS A 105 -0.33 -4.34 -12.88
C HIS A 105 -1.14 -5.17 -13.88
N LYS A 106 -1.62 -4.53 -14.96
CA LYS A 106 -2.47 -5.18 -15.97
C LYS A 106 -1.81 -6.38 -16.68
N ASN A 107 -0.50 -6.57 -16.51
CA ASN A 107 0.27 -7.64 -17.12
C ASN A 107 0.94 -8.54 -16.06
N ASN A 108 0.15 -9.20 -15.23
CA ASN A 108 0.61 -10.46 -14.65
C ASN A 108 -0.53 -11.47 -14.74
N PRO A 109 -0.51 -12.40 -15.72
CA PRO A 109 -1.43 -13.52 -15.69
C PRO A 109 -1.20 -14.23 -14.37
N ARG A 110 -2.22 -14.29 -13.50
CA ARG A 110 -2.16 -15.19 -12.35
C ARG A 110 -1.68 -16.54 -12.89
N PRO A 111 -0.69 -17.22 -12.27
CA PRO A 111 -0.59 -18.64 -12.51
C PRO A 111 -1.96 -19.20 -12.15
N LYS A 112 -2.70 -19.66 -13.16
CA LYS A 112 -3.96 -20.37 -12.94
C LYS A 112 -3.59 -21.48 -11.97
N CYS A 113 -4.20 -21.50 -10.80
CA CYS A 113 -4.19 -22.69 -9.96
C CYS A 113 -4.73 -23.83 -10.84
N THR A 114 -3.83 -24.63 -11.40
CA THR A 114 -4.18 -25.90 -11.99
C THR A 114 -4.48 -26.81 -10.80
N SER A 115 -5.76 -26.88 -10.43
CA SER A 115 -6.27 -28.00 -9.65
C SER A 115 -5.78 -29.28 -10.33
N PRO A 116 -5.16 -30.23 -9.60
CA PRO A 116 -4.81 -31.50 -10.20
C PRO A 116 -6.11 -32.22 -10.57
N THR A 117 -6.36 -32.38 -11.86
CA THR A 117 -7.37 -33.28 -12.38
C THR A 117 -6.99 -34.69 -11.91
N LYS A 118 -7.73 -35.22 -10.93
CA LYS A 118 -7.64 -36.63 -10.58
C LYS A 118 -8.15 -37.42 -11.79
N ASN A 119 -7.23 -38.00 -12.56
CA ASN A 119 -7.54 -39.11 -13.45
C ASN A 119 -7.81 -40.32 -12.54
N TYR A 120 -9.07 -40.73 -12.43
CA TYR A 120 -9.40 -42.10 -12.07
C TYR A 120 -9.58 -42.88 -13.37
N CYS A 121 -8.85 -44.00 -13.47
CA CYS A 121 -8.95 -45.00 -14.52
C CYS A 121 -10.36 -45.56 -14.67
#